data_AF-A0A7S2UPK7-F1
#
_entry.id   AF-A0A7S2UPK7-F1
#
_cell.length_a   1.000
_cell.length_b   1.000
_cell.length_c   1.000
_cell.angle_alpha   90.00
_cell.angle_beta   90.00
_cell.angle_gamma   90.00
#
_symmetry.space_group_name_H-M   'P 1'
#
loop_
_entity.id
_entity.type
_entity.pdbx_description
1 polymer ?
#
loop_
_entity_poly.entity_id
_entity_poly.type
_entity_poly.pdbx_seq_one_letter_code
_entity_poly.pdbx_strand_id
1 'polypeptide(L)'
;MPIRHAMTIYISSAIIIASVVDGFQLQSRTFLKATSIRNESKLRMVNDNSLALQYREGYDEDYYTFDPKLSFRTLFHDYAPRASIIARTYASYAINARRPSSLGGFFSGVDFFDSYDEEDQEEKDLIDCLSYLPSGGLNLPPKSRDLLARATMQYLRKSTNNGQSSSADGDVKLSEVLSIIDEEFKFYNVPFSVGDPSHGADRKSKDKDDLKAAEISRKIFAFSAFYRLPREITTVLFGEEEYGLRMQRVAKYYNDFVRWGWKGVLFPKGLGVRIRRKYLESKRARYSILPRLLKRDRNEAIQEAELAIKDSSSTDLPVRRMSREEFLATMDKELSFPASDDDNRQSLFKVPTFFFPNRNNVFKRIKRQFDSQTNKLKGAGRAGVIAYGALNFAWYTLAVMWQWGRVSSAPVSPGTIGALKYSIKKFGKVLIGTYVGSQVTKLARLSLAVLLAPIGDRALRSTQKKFNINESRAFWLLTTLLIGSCLGVWTSVIVGDAALSSVGTFSM
;
A
#
# COMPACT_ATOMS: atom_id res chain seq x y z
N MET A 1 4.94 -41.82 -36.07
CA MET A 1 4.11 -40.63 -35.74
C MET A 1 3.84 -40.34 -34.25
N PRO A 2 4.04 -41.21 -33.23
CA PRO A 2 3.66 -40.88 -31.85
C PRO A 2 4.56 -39.85 -31.15
N ILE A 3 5.82 -39.70 -31.60
CA ILE A 3 6.79 -38.77 -31.01
C ILE A 3 6.41 -37.31 -31.29
N ARG A 4 5.82 -37.01 -32.45
CA ARG A 4 5.40 -35.64 -32.79
C ARG A 4 4.23 -35.18 -31.91
N HIS A 5 3.26 -36.05 -31.62
CA HIS A 5 2.14 -35.70 -30.74
C HIS A 5 2.55 -35.54 -29.27
N ALA A 6 3.47 -36.37 -28.76
CA ALA A 6 4.02 -36.19 -27.42
C ALA A 6 4.77 -34.86 -27.28
N MET A 7 5.51 -34.45 -28.32
CA MET A 7 6.26 -33.20 -28.33
C MET A 7 5.35 -31.97 -28.43
N THR A 8 4.26 -32.03 -29.21
CA THR A 8 3.27 -30.95 -29.27
C THR A 8 2.54 -30.77 -27.94
N ILE A 9 2.15 -31.87 -27.28
CA ILE A 9 1.52 -31.81 -25.94
C ILE A 9 2.47 -31.20 -24.91
N TYR A 10 3.76 -31.54 -24.97
CA TYR A 10 4.78 -31.00 -24.06
C TYR A 10 5.04 -29.49 -24.29
N ILE A 11 5.09 -29.04 -25.55
CA ILE A 11 5.28 -27.62 -25.88
C ILE A 11 4.04 -26.81 -25.50
N SER A 12 2.83 -27.30 -25.78
CA SER A 12 1.58 -26.62 -25.39
C SER A 12 1.42 -26.53 -23.88
N SER A 13 1.81 -27.56 -23.12
CA SER A 13 1.79 -27.51 -21.66
C SER A 13 2.88 -26.58 -21.08
N ALA A 14 4.07 -26.51 -21.68
CA ALA A 14 5.12 -25.57 -21.28
C ALA A 14 4.71 -24.10 -21.49
N ILE A 15 4.01 -23.78 -22.59
CA ILE A 15 3.50 -22.43 -22.87
C ILE A 15 2.41 -22.03 -21.87
N ILE A 16 1.47 -22.94 -21.58
CA ILE A 16 0.42 -22.69 -20.58
C ILE A 16 1.04 -22.47 -19.19
N ILE A 17 2.08 -23.23 -18.83
CA ILE A 17 2.80 -23.06 -17.56
C ILE A 17 3.50 -21.69 -17.51
N ALA A 18 4.16 -21.25 -18.57
CA ALA A 18 4.82 -19.95 -18.62
C ALA A 18 3.81 -18.80 -18.46
N SER A 19 2.69 -18.83 -19.19
CA SER A 19 1.65 -17.79 -19.10
C SER A 19 0.97 -17.75 -17.72
N VAL A 20 0.79 -18.91 -17.07
CA VAL A 20 0.26 -18.98 -15.71
C VAL A 20 1.27 -18.42 -14.70
N VAL A 21 2.57 -18.74 -14.84
CA VAL A 21 3.63 -18.23 -13.96
C VAL A 21 3.76 -16.70 -14.06
N ASP A 22 3.67 -16.13 -15.26
CA ASP A 22 3.72 -14.68 -15.46
C ASP A 22 2.48 -13.98 -14.89
N GLY A 23 1.29 -14.56 -15.07
CA GLY A 23 0.07 -14.09 -14.41
C GLY A 23 0.16 -14.14 -12.88
N PHE A 24 0.80 -15.17 -12.32
CA PHE A 24 1.05 -15.29 -10.88
C PHE A 24 2.09 -14.30 -10.36
N GLN A 25 3.14 -13.98 -11.13
CA GLN A 25 4.13 -12.94 -10.79
C GLN A 25 3.47 -11.57 -10.70
N LEU A 26 2.60 -11.23 -11.65
CA LEU A 26 1.87 -9.97 -11.65
C LEU A 26 0.90 -9.88 -10.46
N GLN A 27 0.10 -10.92 -10.23
CA GLN A 27 -0.91 -10.94 -9.17
C GLN A 27 -0.30 -10.99 -7.75
N SER A 28 0.86 -11.64 -7.58
CA SER A 28 1.59 -11.67 -6.31
C SER A 28 2.22 -10.33 -5.95
N ARG A 29 2.70 -9.55 -6.94
CA ARG A 29 3.18 -8.18 -6.75
C ARG A 29 2.06 -7.26 -6.28
N THR A 30 0.88 -7.35 -6.89
CA THR A 30 -0.30 -6.56 -6.50
C THR A 30 -0.80 -6.94 -5.09
N PHE A 31 -0.78 -8.23 -4.75
CA PHE A 31 -1.22 -8.72 -3.43
C PHE A 31 -0.24 -8.39 -2.29
N LEU A 32 1.08 -8.46 -2.53
CA LEU A 32 2.10 -8.05 -1.55
C LEU A 32 2.00 -6.55 -1.25
N LYS A 33 1.66 -5.73 -2.26
CA LYS A 33 1.42 -4.29 -2.08
C LYS A 33 0.17 -4.02 -1.24
N ALA A 34 -0.95 -4.71 -1.51
CA ALA A 34 -2.19 -4.58 -0.74
C ALA A 34 -2.07 -5.07 0.72
N THR A 35 -1.28 -6.12 0.97
CA THR A 35 -1.06 -6.65 2.33
C THR A 35 -0.07 -5.81 3.15
N SER A 36 0.90 -5.16 2.51
CA SER A 36 1.77 -4.16 3.16
C SER A 36 0.94 -2.97 3.68
N ILE A 37 0.08 -2.41 2.83
CA ILE A 37 -0.81 -1.29 3.17
C ILE A 37 -1.78 -1.65 4.32
N ARG A 38 -2.26 -2.90 4.36
CA ARG A 38 -3.16 -3.39 5.42
C ARG A 38 -2.47 -3.66 6.76
N ASN A 39 -1.21 -4.08 6.76
CA ASN A 39 -0.46 -4.33 7.99
C ASN A 39 -0.02 -3.02 8.65
N GLU A 40 0.30 -1.98 7.86
CA GLU A 40 0.57 -0.63 8.37
C GLU A 40 -0.66 0.02 9.03
N SER A 41 -1.85 -0.17 8.45
CA SER A 41 -3.11 0.34 9.01
C SER A 41 -3.56 -0.42 10.27
N LYS A 42 -3.26 -1.73 10.39
CA LYS A 42 -3.49 -2.49 11.63
C LYS A 42 -2.51 -2.15 12.76
N LEU A 43 -1.23 -1.92 12.44
CA LEU A 43 -0.22 -1.50 13.43
C LEU A 43 -0.55 -0.12 14.01
N ARG A 44 -1.15 0.78 13.24
CA ARG A 44 -1.63 2.09 13.73
C ARG A 44 -2.84 1.97 14.67
N MET A 45 -3.85 1.15 14.35
CA MET A 45 -5.00 0.93 15.25
C MET A 45 -4.61 0.32 16.61
N VAL A 46 -3.55 -0.49 16.67
CA VAL A 46 -3.05 -1.05 17.94
C VAL A 46 -2.30 0.00 18.75
N ASN A 47 -1.58 0.91 18.08
CA ASN A 47 -0.85 2.00 18.74
C ASN A 47 -1.78 3.11 19.28
N ASP A 48 -2.88 3.39 18.56
CA ASP A 48 -3.91 4.35 18.98
C ASP A 48 -4.70 3.82 20.20
N ASN A 49 -4.91 2.50 20.30
CA ASN A 49 -5.52 1.88 21.48
C ASN A 49 -4.59 1.80 22.69
N SER A 50 -3.26 1.74 22.51
CA SER A 50 -2.32 1.82 23.63
C SER A 50 -2.18 3.23 24.21
N LEU A 51 -2.34 4.28 23.38
CA LEU A 51 -2.41 5.67 23.85
C LEU A 51 -3.71 5.97 24.61
N ALA A 52 -4.81 5.30 24.27
CA ALA A 52 -6.08 5.41 24.99
C ALA A 52 -6.09 4.70 26.36
N LEU A 53 -5.20 3.73 26.59
CA LEU A 53 -5.09 2.99 27.85
C LEU A 53 -4.11 3.62 28.86
N GLN A 54 -3.27 4.56 28.44
CA GLN A 54 -2.26 5.18 29.31
C GLN A 54 -2.75 6.45 30.04
N TYR A 55 -4.03 6.85 29.86
CA TYR A 55 -4.62 8.05 30.47
C TYR A 55 -5.85 7.75 31.35
N ARG A 56 -5.97 6.52 31.86
CA ARG A 56 -7.06 6.11 32.75
C ARG A 56 -6.54 5.59 34.10
N GLU A 57 -5.64 6.33 34.73
CA GLU A 57 -5.32 6.16 36.15
C GLU A 57 -5.86 7.35 36.93
N GLY A 58 -6.85 7.05 37.78
CA GLY A 58 -7.57 8.00 38.60
C GLY A 58 -9.03 7.56 38.72
N TYR A 59 -9.29 6.53 39.54
CA TYR A 59 -10.41 6.41 40.50
C TYR A 59 -10.53 4.96 41.00
N ASP A 60 -10.41 4.86 42.33
CA ASP A 60 -10.85 3.87 43.32
C ASP A 60 -10.74 2.35 43.08
N GLU A 61 -10.03 1.75 44.03
CA GLU A 61 -10.02 0.34 44.39
C GLU A 61 -11.43 -0.12 44.83
N ASP A 62 -11.90 -1.24 44.28
CA ASP A 62 -12.59 -2.25 45.08
C ASP A 62 -12.64 -3.63 44.38
N TYR A 63 -12.27 -4.63 45.18
CA TYR A 63 -12.23 -6.08 45.04
C TYR A 63 -12.95 -6.77 43.85
N TYR A 64 -12.20 -7.62 43.13
CA TYR A 64 -12.65 -8.98 42.74
C TYR A 64 -11.45 -9.96 42.67
N THR A 65 -11.53 -11.02 43.47
CA THR A 65 -10.62 -12.17 43.48
C THR A 65 -10.71 -12.97 42.17
N PHE A 66 -9.55 -13.29 41.59
CA PHE A 66 -9.40 -14.06 40.34
C PHE A 66 -9.23 -15.56 40.66
N ASP A 67 -10.12 -16.40 40.13
CA ASP A 67 -10.04 -17.87 40.22
C ASP A 67 -9.32 -18.45 38.97
N PRO A 68 -8.17 -19.12 39.10
CA PRO A 68 -7.37 -19.57 37.97
C PRO A 68 -7.74 -21.01 37.56
N LYS A 69 -9.00 -21.27 37.20
CA LYS A 69 -9.40 -22.53 36.55
C LYS A 69 -10.54 -22.33 35.55
N LEU A 70 -10.27 -21.65 34.43
CA LEU A 70 -11.12 -21.84 33.24
C LEU A 70 -10.29 -21.98 31.96
N SER A 71 -10.49 -23.13 31.35
CA SER A 71 -9.70 -23.77 30.31
C SER A 71 -9.86 -23.12 28.92
N PHE A 72 -8.80 -23.29 28.12
CA PHE A 72 -8.51 -22.95 26.72
C PHE A 72 -9.62 -23.18 25.66
N ARG A 73 -10.84 -23.55 26.04
CA ARG A 73 -11.90 -24.05 25.14
C ARG A 73 -12.85 -22.97 24.63
N THR A 74 -12.91 -21.80 25.27
CA THR A 74 -13.87 -20.72 24.91
C THR A 74 -13.33 -19.77 23.82
N LEU A 75 -12.03 -19.81 23.51
CA LEU A 75 -11.39 -18.85 22.60
C LEU A 75 -11.58 -19.15 21.10
N PHE A 76 -12.12 -20.31 20.74
CA PHE A 76 -12.30 -20.72 19.33
C PHE A 76 -13.74 -20.65 18.81
N HIS A 77 -14.75 -20.51 19.68
CA HIS A 77 -16.15 -20.57 19.25
C HIS A 77 -16.71 -19.22 18.76
N ASP A 78 -16.10 -18.10 19.11
CA ASP A 78 -16.58 -16.75 18.78
C ASP A 78 -16.09 -16.16 17.45
N TYR A 79 -15.18 -16.84 16.73
CA TYR A 79 -14.62 -16.32 15.48
C TYR A 79 -15.38 -16.75 14.21
N ALA A 80 -16.31 -17.72 14.31
CA ALA A 80 -17.06 -18.23 13.17
C ALA A 80 -18.10 -17.25 12.57
N PRO A 81 -18.82 -16.41 13.33
CA PRO A 81 -19.82 -15.49 12.75
C PRO A 81 -19.20 -14.34 11.93
N ARG A 82 -17.95 -13.94 12.22
CA ARG A 82 -17.29 -12.79 11.59
C ARG A 82 -16.76 -13.07 10.18
N ALA A 83 -16.49 -14.34 9.84
CA ALA A 83 -16.07 -14.73 8.50
C ALA A 83 -17.22 -14.68 7.47
N SER A 84 -18.47 -14.90 7.90
CA SER A 84 -19.66 -14.87 7.03
C SER A 84 -20.02 -13.46 6.55
N ILE A 85 -19.76 -12.44 7.38
CA ILE A 85 -19.97 -11.01 7.07
C ILE A 85 -18.98 -10.54 5.99
N ILE A 86 -17.73 -11.02 6.05
CA ILE A 86 -16.69 -10.70 5.07
C ILE A 86 -17.05 -11.33 3.70
N ALA A 87 -17.52 -12.57 3.68
CA ALA A 87 -17.93 -13.26 2.45
C ALA A 87 -19.14 -12.60 1.75
N ARG A 88 -20.13 -12.10 2.50
CA ARG A 88 -21.28 -11.36 1.94
C ARG A 88 -20.89 -10.01 1.36
N THR A 89 -19.90 -9.33 1.95
CA THR A 89 -19.44 -8.01 1.47
C THR A 89 -18.70 -8.12 0.13
N TYR A 90 -17.95 -9.21 -0.10
CA TYR A 90 -17.27 -9.45 -1.39
C TYR A 90 -18.22 -9.94 -2.50
N ALA A 91 -19.32 -10.63 -2.16
CA ALA A 91 -20.33 -11.05 -3.13
C ALA A 91 -21.10 -9.87 -3.75
N SER A 92 -21.36 -8.80 -2.98
CA SER A 92 -22.02 -7.59 -3.50
C SER A 92 -21.13 -6.74 -4.41
N TYR A 93 -19.80 -6.84 -4.32
CA TYR A 93 -18.89 -6.12 -5.21
C TYR A 93 -18.77 -6.79 -6.60
N ALA A 94 -18.92 -8.12 -6.66
CA ALA A 94 -18.84 -8.88 -7.91
C ALA A 94 -20.11 -8.81 -8.79
N ILE A 95 -21.25 -8.38 -8.23
CA ILE A 95 -22.55 -8.31 -8.92
C ILE A 95 -22.75 -7.01 -9.70
N ASN A 96 -21.94 -5.96 -9.47
CA ASN A 96 -22.11 -4.65 -10.10
C ASN A 96 -21.29 -4.40 -11.39
N ALA A 97 -20.55 -5.39 -11.90
CA ALA A 97 -19.94 -5.30 -13.22
C ALA A 97 -20.99 -5.61 -14.31
N ARG A 98 -21.72 -4.59 -14.78
CA ARG A 98 -22.65 -4.69 -15.92
C ARG A 98 -21.92 -4.74 -17.26
N ARG A 99 -22.53 -5.50 -18.18
CA ARG A 99 -22.18 -5.87 -19.56
C ARG A 99 -21.89 -4.67 -20.49
N PRO A 100 -21.06 -4.87 -21.54
CA PRO A 100 -21.34 -4.33 -22.86
C PRO A 100 -22.00 -5.39 -23.75
N SER A 101 -23.04 -4.97 -24.45
CA SER A 101 -23.80 -5.71 -25.43
C SER A 101 -23.42 -5.24 -26.83
N SER A 102 -22.62 -6.02 -27.54
CA SER A 102 -22.76 -6.27 -28.99
C SER A 102 -21.67 -7.25 -29.43
N LEU A 103 -22.13 -8.37 -30.01
CA LEU A 103 -21.33 -9.35 -30.71
C LEU A 103 -21.08 -8.83 -32.13
N GLY A 104 -19.83 -8.78 -32.57
CA GLY A 104 -19.49 -8.68 -33.99
C GLY A 104 -18.09 -8.12 -34.24
N GLY A 105 -17.12 -8.99 -34.54
CA GLY A 105 -15.79 -8.59 -35.01
C GLY A 105 -14.65 -9.30 -34.29
N PHE A 106 -14.49 -10.61 -34.53
CA PHE A 106 -13.33 -11.38 -34.08
C PHE A 106 -12.26 -11.36 -35.19
N PHE A 107 -11.02 -11.04 -34.82
CA PHE A 107 -9.74 -11.12 -35.57
C PHE A 107 -9.35 -9.95 -36.51
N SER A 108 -8.80 -8.87 -35.93
CA SER A 108 -7.45 -8.33 -36.24
C SER A 108 -7.19 -7.05 -35.44
N GLY A 109 -6.10 -6.98 -34.67
CA GLY A 109 -5.70 -5.74 -33.99
C GLY A 109 -4.95 -6.00 -32.69
N VAL A 110 -3.64 -6.27 -32.79
CA VAL A 110 -2.71 -6.39 -31.66
C VAL A 110 -2.06 -5.02 -31.44
N ASP A 111 -2.86 -4.00 -31.13
CA ASP A 111 -2.38 -2.65 -30.78
C ASP A 111 -3.23 -1.98 -29.66
N PHE A 112 -4.14 -2.72 -29.01
CA PHE A 112 -5.10 -2.14 -28.05
C PHE A 112 -4.65 -2.21 -26.57
N PHE A 113 -3.42 -2.64 -26.27
CA PHE A 113 -2.94 -2.79 -24.89
C PHE A 113 -2.05 -1.67 -24.36
N ASP A 114 -1.56 -0.74 -25.20
CA ASP A 114 -0.67 0.34 -24.72
C ASP A 114 -1.41 1.55 -24.13
N SER A 115 -2.71 1.76 -24.41
CA SER A 115 -3.41 2.97 -23.95
C SER A 115 -3.92 2.91 -22.51
N TYR A 116 -3.86 1.75 -21.84
CA TYR A 116 -4.29 1.64 -20.44
C TYR A 116 -3.15 1.87 -19.43
N ASP A 117 -1.89 1.82 -19.88
CA ASP A 117 -0.74 1.98 -18.98
C ASP A 117 -0.39 3.45 -18.69
N GLU A 118 -0.77 4.40 -19.56
CA GLU A 118 -0.46 5.83 -19.37
C GLU A 118 -1.33 6.51 -18.29
N GLU A 119 -2.66 6.29 -18.28
CA GLU A 119 -3.56 6.89 -17.27
C GLU A 119 -3.24 6.37 -15.85
N ASP A 120 -2.94 5.07 -15.73
CA ASP A 120 -2.57 4.44 -14.45
C ASP A 120 -1.22 4.97 -13.94
N GLN A 121 -0.31 5.36 -14.84
CA GLN A 121 1.00 5.89 -14.49
C GLN A 121 0.91 7.37 -14.06
N GLU A 122 0.08 8.18 -14.72
CA GLU A 122 -0.17 9.56 -14.32
C GLU A 122 -0.85 9.64 -12.94
N GLU A 123 -1.88 8.81 -12.67
CA GLU A 123 -2.51 8.78 -11.34
C GLU A 123 -1.51 8.34 -10.25
N LYS A 124 -0.63 7.40 -10.58
CA LYS A 124 0.39 6.92 -9.64
C LYS A 124 1.44 7.99 -9.34
N ASP A 125 1.88 8.74 -10.33
CA ASP A 125 2.82 9.85 -10.14
C ASP A 125 2.17 10.99 -9.34
N LEU A 126 0.87 11.22 -9.55
CA LEU A 126 0.09 12.19 -8.79
C LEU A 126 -0.10 11.78 -7.31
N ILE A 127 -0.41 10.50 -7.04
CA ILE A 127 -0.48 9.95 -5.68
C ILE A 127 0.88 10.06 -4.98
N ASP A 128 1.95 9.80 -5.71
CA ASP A 128 3.31 9.82 -5.17
C ASP A 128 3.75 11.25 -4.80
N CYS A 129 3.37 12.25 -5.60
CA CYS A 129 3.56 13.67 -5.30
C CYS A 129 2.82 14.10 -4.02
N LEU A 130 1.70 13.47 -3.68
CA LEU A 130 0.88 13.79 -2.50
C LEU A 130 1.15 12.88 -1.29
N SER A 131 2.24 12.10 -1.33
CA SER A 131 2.60 11.14 -0.27
C SER A 131 2.85 11.78 1.10
N TYR A 132 3.18 13.08 1.15
CA TYR A 132 3.35 13.85 2.40
C TYR A 132 2.01 14.21 3.07
N LEU A 133 0.88 14.12 2.36
CA LEU A 133 -0.43 14.42 2.91
C LEU A 133 -0.99 13.27 3.77
N PRO A 134 -1.89 13.56 4.72
CA PRO A 134 -2.63 12.53 5.43
C PRO A 134 -3.34 11.59 4.47
N SER A 135 -3.13 10.27 4.64
CA SER A 135 -3.68 9.23 3.75
C SER A 135 -3.19 9.29 2.29
N GLY A 136 -2.06 9.97 2.01
CA GLY A 136 -1.50 10.08 0.66
C GLY A 136 -2.42 10.79 -0.33
N GLY A 137 -3.26 11.71 0.15
CA GLY A 137 -4.22 12.45 -0.67
C GLY A 137 -5.41 11.64 -1.19
N LEU A 138 -5.58 10.36 -0.82
CA LEU A 138 -6.67 9.51 -1.32
C LEU A 138 -8.06 10.05 -0.99
N ASN A 139 -8.24 10.64 0.20
CA ASN A 139 -9.53 11.14 0.67
C ASN A 139 -9.84 12.58 0.19
N LEU A 140 -9.05 13.12 -0.73
CA LEU A 140 -9.22 14.48 -1.22
C LEU A 140 -10.39 14.55 -2.21
N PRO A 141 -11.20 15.62 -2.16
CA PRO A 141 -12.04 15.98 -3.29
C PRO A 141 -11.20 16.11 -4.57
N PRO A 142 -11.75 15.76 -5.75
CA PRO A 142 -10.97 15.60 -6.96
C PRO A 142 -10.28 16.89 -7.41
N LYS A 143 -10.92 18.06 -7.27
CA LYS A 143 -10.31 19.34 -7.68
C LYS A 143 -9.26 19.80 -6.69
N SER A 144 -9.47 19.60 -5.39
CA SER A 144 -8.46 19.82 -4.35
C SER A 144 -7.23 18.92 -4.57
N ARG A 145 -7.44 17.66 -4.97
CA ARG A 145 -6.36 16.70 -5.27
C ARG A 145 -5.48 17.21 -6.41
N ASP A 146 -6.11 17.58 -7.52
CA ASP A 146 -5.41 18.14 -8.68
C ASP A 146 -4.67 19.45 -8.34
N LEU A 147 -5.34 20.37 -7.64
CA LEU A 147 -4.75 21.64 -7.23
C LEU A 147 -3.50 21.45 -6.36
N LEU A 148 -3.57 20.56 -5.36
CA LEU A 148 -2.45 20.30 -4.47
C LEU A 148 -1.31 19.58 -5.20
N ALA A 149 -1.61 18.70 -6.16
CA ALA A 149 -0.60 18.06 -6.99
C ALA A 149 0.13 19.10 -7.84
N ARG A 150 -0.59 20.00 -8.51
CA ARG A 150 0.00 21.11 -9.28
C ARG A 150 0.81 22.06 -8.40
N ALA A 151 0.31 22.45 -7.23
CA ALA A 151 1.05 23.29 -6.29
C ALA A 151 2.34 22.61 -5.81
N THR A 152 2.28 21.30 -5.55
CA THR A 152 3.46 20.49 -5.18
C THR A 152 4.48 20.43 -6.31
N MET A 153 4.03 20.18 -7.54
CA MET A 153 4.90 20.16 -8.71
C MET A 153 5.52 21.53 -8.98
N GLN A 154 4.77 22.61 -8.83
CA GLN A 154 5.28 23.97 -8.96
C GLN A 154 6.33 24.29 -7.91
N TYR A 155 6.13 23.88 -6.66
CA TYR A 155 7.14 23.98 -5.61
C TYR A 155 8.42 23.20 -5.97
N LEU A 156 8.28 21.95 -6.39
CA LEU A 156 9.41 21.11 -6.78
C LEU A 156 10.20 21.74 -7.93
N ARG A 157 9.51 22.27 -8.97
CA ARG A 157 10.13 22.99 -10.10
C ARG A 157 10.86 24.27 -9.67
N LYS A 158 10.28 25.07 -8.77
CA LYS A 158 10.96 26.29 -8.27
C LYS A 158 12.25 25.96 -7.52
N SER A 159 12.26 24.84 -6.80
CA SER A 159 13.47 24.35 -6.16
C SER A 159 14.55 23.90 -7.15
N THR A 160 14.22 23.56 -8.39
CA THR A 160 15.20 23.09 -9.39
C THR A 160 15.87 24.23 -10.14
N ASN A 161 15.11 25.26 -10.49
CA ASN A 161 15.53 26.26 -11.48
C ASN A 161 16.32 27.43 -10.90
N ASN A 162 16.86 27.34 -9.67
CA ASN A 162 17.62 28.43 -9.02
C ASN A 162 16.96 29.82 -9.18
N GLY A 163 15.63 29.88 -9.09
CA GLY A 163 14.88 31.14 -9.21
C GLY A 163 14.63 31.66 -10.62
N GLN A 164 14.99 30.92 -11.68
CA GLN A 164 14.65 31.30 -13.05
C GLN A 164 13.19 30.96 -13.33
N SER A 165 12.32 31.93 -13.08
CA SER A 165 10.86 31.88 -13.25
C SER A 165 10.49 32.00 -14.73
N SER A 166 10.63 30.92 -15.49
CA SER A 166 9.90 30.79 -16.75
C SER A 166 8.44 30.51 -16.40
N SER A 167 7.57 31.50 -16.63
CA SER A 167 6.11 31.38 -16.49
C SER A 167 5.62 30.24 -17.37
N ALA A 168 5.53 29.06 -16.80
CA ALA A 168 5.09 27.87 -17.51
C ALA A 168 3.56 27.83 -17.49
N ASP A 169 2.98 27.41 -18.61
CA ASP A 169 1.56 27.10 -18.69
C ASP A 169 1.23 26.02 -17.64
N GLY A 170 0.40 26.37 -16.65
CA GLY A 170 0.05 25.51 -15.51
C GLY A 170 0.42 26.01 -14.11
N ASP A 171 0.98 27.21 -13.96
CA ASP A 171 1.18 27.82 -12.64
C ASP A 171 -0.16 28.01 -11.89
N VAL A 172 -0.15 27.70 -10.59
CA VAL A 172 -1.36 27.78 -9.75
C VAL A 172 -1.75 29.24 -9.53
N LYS A 173 -2.95 29.61 -10.00
CA LYS A 173 -3.50 30.96 -9.86
C LYS A 173 -4.35 31.09 -8.61
N LEU A 174 -4.30 32.24 -7.94
CA LEU A 174 -5.07 32.46 -6.72
C LEU A 174 -6.59 32.39 -6.97
N SER A 175 -7.03 32.93 -8.11
CA SER A 175 -8.43 32.89 -8.52
C SER A 175 -8.94 31.45 -8.67
N GLU A 176 -8.12 30.56 -9.24
CA GLU A 176 -8.41 29.14 -9.36
C GLU A 176 -8.48 28.47 -7.98
N VAL A 177 -7.48 28.70 -7.12
CA VAL A 177 -7.44 28.18 -5.74
C VAL A 177 -8.73 28.53 -5.00
N LEU A 178 -9.13 29.80 -5.03
CA LEU A 178 -10.34 30.26 -4.35
C LEU A 178 -11.61 29.65 -4.94
N SER A 179 -11.68 29.48 -6.27
CA SER A 179 -12.83 28.86 -6.92
C SER A 179 -13.03 27.40 -6.51
N ILE A 180 -11.94 26.62 -6.43
CA ILE A 180 -11.95 25.22 -6.01
C ILE A 180 -12.33 25.12 -4.54
N ILE A 181 -11.74 25.97 -3.70
CA ILE A 181 -12.02 26.07 -2.26
C ILE A 181 -13.52 26.37 -2.02
N ASP A 182 -14.09 27.33 -2.74
CA ASP A 182 -15.51 27.70 -2.58
C ASP A 182 -16.45 26.64 -3.15
N GLU A 183 -16.04 25.90 -4.17
CA GLU A 183 -16.81 24.80 -4.74
C GLU A 183 -16.87 23.58 -3.82
N GLU A 184 -15.74 23.19 -3.22
CA GLU A 184 -15.59 21.91 -2.51
C GLU A 184 -15.82 22.01 -1.00
N PHE A 185 -15.68 23.21 -0.42
CA PHE A 185 -15.78 23.43 1.02
C PHE A 185 -16.88 24.43 1.38
N LYS A 186 -17.22 24.45 2.66
CA LYS A 186 -18.01 25.48 3.32
C LYS A 186 -17.13 26.18 4.33
N PHE A 187 -17.03 27.49 4.21
CA PHE A 187 -16.31 28.34 5.14
C PHE A 187 -17.27 29.08 6.07
N TYR A 188 -16.86 29.16 7.32
CA TYR A 188 -17.51 29.94 8.35
C TYR A 188 -16.63 31.14 8.70
N ASN A 189 -17.26 32.27 8.99
CA ASN A 189 -16.55 33.49 9.36
C ASN A 189 -15.96 33.35 10.78
N VAL A 190 -14.77 32.75 10.88
CA VAL A 190 -14.01 32.59 12.11
C VAL A 190 -12.91 33.66 12.18
N PRO A 191 -12.68 34.31 13.33
CA PRO A 191 -11.50 35.15 13.51
C PRO A 191 -10.22 34.35 13.24
N PHE A 192 -9.25 34.99 12.58
CA PHE A 192 -7.91 34.45 12.38
C PHE A 192 -6.91 35.60 12.54
N SER A 193 -5.67 35.27 12.86
CA SER A 193 -4.55 36.22 12.85
C SER A 193 -3.31 35.54 12.29
N VAL A 194 -2.48 36.33 11.63
CA VAL A 194 -1.20 35.90 11.06
C VAL A 194 -0.16 36.94 11.43
N GLY A 195 0.97 36.50 11.98
CA GLY A 195 2.07 37.38 12.34
C GLY A 195 2.62 37.11 13.74
N ASP A 196 3.10 38.17 14.39
CA ASP A 196 3.61 38.09 15.76
C ASP A 196 2.46 37.73 16.73
N PRO A 197 2.51 36.57 17.42
CA PRO A 197 1.46 36.17 18.37
C PRO A 197 1.31 37.15 19.53
N SER A 198 2.31 38.00 19.79
CA SER A 198 2.29 39.04 20.82
C SER A 198 1.33 40.17 20.48
N HIS A 199 1.11 40.43 19.19
CA HIS A 199 0.11 41.38 18.72
C HIS A 199 -1.24 40.64 18.64
N GLY A 200 -2.02 40.76 19.71
CA GLY A 200 -3.29 40.05 19.87
C GLY A 200 -4.23 40.14 18.65
N ALA A 201 -5.09 39.13 18.52
CA ALA A 201 -5.97 38.90 17.37
C ALA A 201 -6.54 40.20 16.77
N ASP A 202 -6.36 40.31 15.45
CA ASP A 202 -6.46 41.55 14.67
C ASP A 202 -7.69 42.40 15.04
N ARG A 203 -7.47 43.70 15.26
CA ARG A 203 -8.56 44.66 15.44
C ARG A 203 -9.40 44.62 14.17
N LYS A 204 -10.73 44.52 14.31
CA LYS A 204 -11.66 44.56 13.16
C LYS A 204 -11.38 45.81 12.33
N SER A 205 -10.68 45.66 11.19
CA SER A 205 -10.53 46.76 10.23
C SER A 205 -11.92 47.17 9.76
N LYS A 206 -12.17 48.49 9.73
CA LYS A 206 -13.41 49.03 9.16
C LYS A 206 -13.37 49.07 7.64
N ASP A 207 -12.19 48.88 7.04
CA ASP A 207 -12.02 48.92 5.60
C ASP A 207 -12.54 47.64 4.94
N LYS A 208 -13.43 47.81 3.95
CA LYS A 208 -14.03 46.70 3.21
C LYS A 208 -12.99 45.88 2.44
N ASP A 209 -11.92 46.51 1.97
CA ASP A 209 -10.90 45.81 1.18
C ASP A 209 -9.95 45.00 2.08
N ASP A 210 -9.67 45.48 3.29
CA ASP A 210 -8.97 44.68 4.30
C ASP A 210 -9.78 43.46 4.71
N LEU A 211 -11.09 43.63 4.93
CA LEU A 211 -11.99 42.53 5.28
C LEU A 211 -12.02 41.45 4.19
N LYS A 212 -12.00 41.84 2.91
CA LYS A 212 -11.91 40.91 1.78
C LYS A 212 -10.55 40.22 1.70
N ALA A 213 -9.45 40.95 1.90
CA ALA A 213 -8.10 40.38 1.91
C ALA A 213 -7.90 39.39 3.07
N ALA A 214 -8.43 39.74 4.24
CA ALA A 214 -8.50 38.88 5.42
C ALA A 214 -9.31 37.60 5.14
N GLU A 215 -10.47 37.73 4.49
CA GLU A 215 -11.30 36.58 4.11
C GLU A 215 -10.58 35.63 3.15
N ILE A 216 -9.93 36.16 2.11
CA ILE A 216 -9.14 35.37 1.14
C ILE A 216 -8.02 34.61 1.85
N SER A 217 -7.21 35.33 2.62
CA SER A 217 -6.07 34.76 3.35
C SER A 217 -6.53 33.69 4.34
N ARG A 218 -7.62 33.94 5.06
CA ARG A 218 -8.22 32.97 5.97
C ARG A 218 -8.63 31.68 5.26
N LYS A 219 -9.29 31.77 4.10
CA LYS A 219 -9.71 30.59 3.34
C LYS A 219 -8.51 29.72 3.00
N ILE A 220 -7.44 30.33 2.51
CA ILE A 220 -6.19 29.64 2.12
C ILE A 220 -5.51 29.02 3.33
N PHE A 221 -5.35 29.74 4.44
CA PHE A 221 -4.72 29.20 5.64
C PHE A 221 -5.55 28.10 6.30
N ALA A 222 -6.87 28.25 6.37
CA ALA A 222 -7.74 27.23 6.92
C ALA A 222 -7.76 25.97 6.05
N PHE A 223 -7.78 26.11 4.72
CA PHE A 223 -7.64 25.01 3.77
C PHE A 223 -6.28 24.30 3.93
N SER A 224 -5.21 25.07 4.03
CA SER A 224 -3.84 24.54 4.14
C SER A 224 -3.61 23.83 5.47
N ALA A 225 -4.10 24.39 6.58
CA ALA A 225 -4.04 23.75 7.89
C ALA A 225 -4.90 22.47 7.92
N PHE A 226 -6.09 22.50 7.32
CA PHE A 226 -6.98 21.33 7.25
C PHE A 226 -6.29 20.12 6.59
N TYR A 227 -5.47 20.36 5.57
CA TYR A 227 -4.67 19.32 4.90
C TYR A 227 -3.25 19.16 5.43
N ARG A 228 -2.89 19.89 6.49
CA ARG A 228 -1.57 19.83 7.13
C ARG A 228 -0.44 20.16 6.17
N LEU A 229 -0.68 21.11 5.25
CA LEU A 229 0.30 21.50 4.24
C LEU A 229 1.51 22.16 4.89
N PRO A 230 2.73 21.89 4.40
CA PRO A 230 3.92 22.61 4.83
C PRO A 230 3.86 24.07 4.36
N ARG A 231 4.72 24.90 4.94
CA ARG A 231 4.75 26.34 4.71
C ARG A 231 4.95 26.69 3.24
N GLU A 232 5.84 25.97 2.57
CA GLU A 232 6.31 26.24 1.22
C GLU A 232 5.21 25.95 0.18
N ILE A 233 4.49 24.84 0.34
CA ILE A 233 3.32 24.55 -0.50
C ILE A 233 2.20 25.57 -0.24
N THR A 234 2.01 25.97 1.02
CA THR A 234 1.03 27.01 1.37
C THR A 234 1.36 28.35 0.71
N THR A 235 2.64 28.72 0.61
CA THR A 235 3.05 29.93 -0.11
C THR A 235 2.78 29.84 -1.61
N VAL A 236 2.93 28.66 -2.22
CA VAL A 236 2.59 28.46 -3.64
C VAL A 236 1.09 28.66 -3.90
N LEU A 237 0.22 28.29 -2.96
CA LEU A 237 -1.23 28.49 -3.09
C LEU A 237 -1.67 29.96 -3.12
N PHE A 238 -0.82 30.90 -2.69
CA PHE A 238 -1.10 32.34 -2.86
C PHE A 238 -0.90 32.82 -4.30
N GLY A 239 -0.24 32.01 -5.15
CA GLY A 239 0.08 32.34 -6.54
C GLY A 239 1.16 33.42 -6.68
N GLU A 240 1.69 33.59 -7.90
CA GLU A 240 2.67 34.63 -8.26
C GLU A 240 2.07 35.80 -9.04
N GLU A 241 0.73 35.90 -9.14
CA GLU A 241 0.08 36.92 -9.98
C GLU A 241 0.52 38.35 -9.64
N GLU A 242 0.71 39.16 -10.70
CA GLU A 242 1.04 40.58 -10.62
C GLU A 242 0.05 41.34 -9.74
N TYR A 243 0.61 41.99 -8.72
CA TYR A 243 -0.11 42.52 -7.58
C TYR A 243 -0.88 43.80 -7.91
N GLY A 244 -2.19 43.68 -8.20
CA GLY A 244 -3.11 44.82 -8.10
C GLY A 244 -3.25 45.34 -6.65
N LEU A 245 -3.83 46.53 -6.46
CA LEU A 245 -4.04 47.15 -5.13
C LEU A 245 -4.71 46.22 -4.09
N ARG A 246 -5.65 45.38 -4.52
CA ARG A 246 -6.32 44.39 -3.66
C ARG A 246 -5.38 43.28 -3.18
N MET A 247 -4.40 42.91 -4.00
CA MET A 247 -3.39 41.91 -3.65
C MET A 247 -2.29 42.45 -2.75
N GLN A 248 -2.04 43.76 -2.72
CA GLN A 248 -1.09 44.34 -1.76
C GLN A 248 -1.50 44.07 -0.30
N ARG A 249 -2.81 44.08 -0.03
CA ARG A 249 -3.35 43.75 1.31
C ARG A 249 -3.27 42.26 1.63
N VAL A 250 -3.46 41.39 0.64
CA VAL A 250 -3.23 39.94 0.78
C VAL A 250 -1.73 39.66 0.97
N ALA A 251 -0.87 40.41 0.27
CA ALA A 251 0.57 40.32 0.35
C ALA A 251 1.08 40.64 1.77
N LYS A 252 0.38 41.47 2.54
CA LYS A 252 0.67 41.67 3.97
C LYS A 252 0.60 40.33 4.74
N TYR A 253 -0.53 39.63 4.67
CA TYR A 253 -0.71 38.34 5.34
C TYR A 253 0.26 37.26 4.81
N TYR A 254 0.52 37.27 3.50
CA TYR A 254 1.52 36.41 2.89
C TYR A 254 2.92 36.68 3.45
N ASN A 255 3.36 37.93 3.49
CA ASN A 255 4.67 38.32 4.00
C ASN A 255 4.82 38.02 5.50
N ASP A 256 3.77 38.25 6.28
CA ASP A 256 3.73 37.85 7.70
C ASP A 256 3.85 36.33 7.84
N PHE A 257 3.17 35.55 7.00
CA PHE A 257 3.32 34.09 6.98
C PHE A 257 4.69 33.61 6.50
N VAL A 258 5.30 34.28 5.52
CA VAL A 258 6.69 34.00 5.11
C VAL A 258 7.66 34.33 6.24
N ARG A 259 7.39 35.35 7.06
CA ARG A 259 8.28 35.67 8.19
C ARG A 259 8.14 34.68 9.35
N TRP A 260 6.92 34.37 9.75
CA TRP A 260 6.62 33.64 10.99
C TRP A 260 6.28 32.16 10.77
N GLY A 261 5.94 31.76 9.55
CA GLY A 261 5.46 30.43 9.20
C GLY A 261 4.16 30.07 9.92
N TRP A 262 3.93 28.76 10.07
CA TRP A 262 2.77 28.22 10.78
C TRP A 262 2.70 28.62 12.27
N LYS A 263 3.84 28.97 12.89
CA LYS A 263 3.89 29.44 14.29
C LYS A 263 3.19 30.79 14.49
N GLY A 264 3.09 31.59 13.44
CA GLY A 264 2.41 32.89 13.48
C GLY A 264 0.92 32.84 13.14
N VAL A 265 0.37 31.67 12.80
CA VAL A 265 -1.05 31.53 12.39
C VAL A 265 -1.88 31.04 13.57
N LEU A 266 -2.98 31.73 13.87
CA LEU A 266 -3.88 31.38 14.97
C LEU A 266 -5.35 31.40 14.53
N PHE A 267 -6.12 30.40 14.98
CA PHE A 267 -7.56 30.27 14.77
C PHE A 267 -8.33 30.16 16.10
N PRO A 268 -8.66 31.28 16.78
CA PRO A 268 -9.24 31.27 18.13
C PRO A 268 -10.63 30.62 18.28
N LYS A 269 -11.30 30.29 17.18
CA LYS A 269 -12.58 29.58 17.18
C LYS A 269 -12.57 28.33 16.27
N GLY A 270 -11.38 27.79 15.98
CA GLY A 270 -11.18 26.66 15.06
C GLY A 270 -11.02 27.07 13.59
N LEU A 271 -10.69 26.12 12.71
CA LEU A 271 -10.37 26.42 11.30
C LEU A 271 -11.53 27.01 10.50
N GLY A 272 -12.78 26.73 10.90
CA GLY A 272 -13.96 27.25 10.19
C GLY A 272 -14.14 26.71 8.77
N VAL A 273 -13.50 25.58 8.42
CA VAL A 273 -13.62 24.92 7.12
C VAL A 273 -14.25 23.54 7.25
N ARG A 274 -15.12 23.17 6.31
CA ARG A 274 -15.70 21.82 6.21
C ARG A 274 -15.88 21.38 4.76
N ILE A 275 -15.54 20.14 4.45
CA ILE A 275 -15.82 19.55 3.13
C ILE A 275 -17.34 19.49 2.90
N ARG A 276 -17.80 19.89 1.71
CA ARG A 276 -19.22 19.76 1.34
C ARG A 276 -19.60 18.28 1.23
N ARG A 277 -20.82 17.95 1.67
CA ARG A 277 -21.32 16.56 1.72
C ARG A 277 -21.18 15.79 0.41
N LYS A 278 -21.31 16.44 -0.75
CA LYS A 278 -21.22 15.79 -2.06
C LYS A 278 -19.83 15.17 -2.35
N TYR A 279 -18.78 15.67 -1.70
CA TYR A 279 -17.40 15.20 -1.88
C TYR A 279 -16.92 14.25 -0.76
N LEU A 280 -17.73 13.97 0.25
CA LEU A 280 -17.36 12.96 1.26
C LEU A 280 -17.39 11.57 0.61
N GLU A 281 -16.33 10.78 0.69
CA GLU A 281 -16.29 9.46 0.03
C GLU A 281 -17.30 8.47 0.60
N SER A 282 -17.38 8.37 1.93
CA SER A 282 -18.20 7.33 2.54
C SER A 282 -19.69 7.68 2.48
N LYS A 283 -20.50 6.76 1.93
CA LYS A 283 -21.98 6.87 1.97
C LYS A 283 -22.49 7.01 3.41
N ARG A 284 -21.81 6.38 4.38
CA ARG A 284 -22.11 6.56 5.81
C ARG A 284 -21.81 7.97 6.31
N ALA A 285 -20.75 8.66 5.88
CA ALA A 285 -20.55 10.06 6.23
C ALA A 285 -21.56 10.98 5.54
N ARG A 286 -21.94 10.69 4.28
CA ARG A 286 -22.96 11.47 3.54
C ARG A 286 -24.34 11.42 4.19
N TYR A 287 -24.75 10.23 4.61
CA TYR A 287 -26.09 9.93 5.13
C TYR A 287 -26.12 9.63 6.62
N SER A 288 -25.00 9.78 7.33
CA SER A 288 -25.08 9.97 8.76
C SER A 288 -26.04 11.13 8.93
N ILE A 289 -27.13 10.87 9.64
CA ILE A 289 -27.82 11.91 10.38
C ILE A 289 -26.69 12.39 11.27
N LEU A 290 -25.90 13.36 10.78
CA LEU A 290 -24.99 14.13 11.59
C LEU A 290 -25.87 14.36 12.80
N PRO A 291 -25.48 13.85 13.99
CA PRO A 291 -26.23 14.18 15.17
C PRO A 291 -26.42 15.67 15.07
N ARG A 292 -27.56 16.18 15.52
CA ARG A 292 -27.62 17.58 15.87
C ARG A 292 -26.45 17.80 16.85
N LEU A 293 -25.23 18.00 16.34
CA LEU A 293 -24.02 18.45 16.99
C LEU A 293 -24.24 19.96 17.09
N LEU A 294 -25.39 20.30 17.69
CA LEU A 294 -25.48 21.09 18.90
C LEU A 294 -24.09 21.18 19.48
N LYS A 295 -23.42 22.30 19.20
CA LYS A 295 -22.15 22.65 19.83
C LYS A 295 -21.17 21.47 19.85
N ARG A 296 -20.57 21.12 18.70
CA ARG A 296 -19.21 20.56 18.78
C ARG A 296 -18.47 21.49 19.73
N ASP A 297 -17.95 20.96 20.83
CA ASP A 297 -17.48 21.81 21.91
C ASP A 297 -16.48 22.77 21.31
N ARG A 298 -16.71 24.06 21.51
CA ARG A 298 -15.87 25.11 20.91
C ARG A 298 -14.39 24.83 21.17
N ASN A 299 -14.11 24.22 22.32
CA ASN A 299 -12.80 23.76 22.75
C ASN A 299 -12.24 22.64 21.85
N GLU A 300 -13.03 21.64 21.45
CA GLU A 300 -12.59 20.61 20.52
C GLU A 300 -12.21 21.19 19.15
N ALA A 301 -13.01 22.13 18.64
CA ALA A 301 -12.74 22.77 17.36
C ALA A 301 -11.47 23.65 17.40
N ILE A 302 -11.20 24.25 18.56
CA ILE A 302 -9.95 25.00 18.81
C ILE A 302 -8.77 24.02 18.87
N GLN A 303 -8.87 22.94 19.65
CA GLN A 303 -7.83 21.93 19.76
C GLN A 303 -7.51 21.27 18.41
N GLU A 304 -8.53 20.95 17.62
CA GLU A 304 -8.35 20.40 16.27
C GLU A 304 -7.60 21.37 15.36
N ALA A 305 -7.86 22.68 15.47
CA ALA A 305 -7.14 23.69 14.71
C ALA A 305 -5.69 23.86 15.18
N GLU A 306 -5.44 23.85 16.49
CA GLU A 306 -4.09 23.92 17.06
C GLU A 306 -3.26 22.70 16.66
N LEU A 307 -3.84 21.50 16.73
CA LEU A 307 -3.21 20.27 16.25
C LEU A 307 -2.93 20.32 14.75
N ALA A 308 -3.88 20.81 13.94
CA ALA A 308 -3.68 20.95 12.51
C ALA A 308 -2.53 21.92 12.16
N ILE A 309 -2.45 23.07 12.85
CA ILE A 309 -1.35 24.03 12.70
C ILE A 309 -0.01 23.42 13.13
N LYS A 310 0.00 22.72 14.28
CA LYS A 310 1.20 22.05 14.79
C LYS A 310 1.69 20.99 13.80
N ASP A 311 0.77 20.16 13.31
CA ASP A 311 1.09 19.14 12.33
C ASP A 311 1.63 19.77 11.05
N SER A 312 0.96 20.79 10.49
CA SER A 312 1.43 21.61 9.35
C SER A 312 2.84 22.17 9.54
N SER A 313 3.20 22.56 10.76
CA SER A 313 4.55 23.07 11.07
C SER A 313 5.62 21.98 11.13
N SER A 314 5.21 20.72 11.32
CA SER A 314 6.07 19.55 11.42
C SER A 314 6.04 18.65 10.17
N THR A 315 5.12 18.91 9.23
CA THR A 315 5.01 18.13 7.99
C THR A 315 6.29 18.30 7.19
N ASP A 316 6.93 17.18 6.89
CA ASP A 316 8.11 17.16 6.04
C ASP A 316 7.76 17.65 4.63
N LEU A 317 8.70 18.38 4.04
CA LEU A 317 8.59 18.83 2.67
C LEU A 317 8.53 17.64 1.71
N PRO A 318 7.75 17.73 0.61
CA PRO A 318 7.84 16.74 -0.45
C PRO A 318 9.27 16.69 -0.97
N VAL A 319 9.92 15.54 -0.77
CA VAL A 319 11.29 15.33 -1.20
C VAL A 319 11.32 15.20 -2.71
N ARG A 320 12.09 16.08 -3.36
CA ARG A 320 12.37 15.96 -4.78
C ARG A 320 13.00 14.61 -5.06
N ARG A 321 12.37 13.79 -5.90
CA ARG A 321 13.06 12.66 -6.52
C ARG A 321 14.01 13.23 -7.56
N MET A 322 15.31 13.19 -7.28
CA MET A 322 16.32 13.46 -8.30
C MET A 322 16.08 12.50 -9.47
N SER A 323 16.08 13.04 -10.69
CA SER A 323 16.13 12.17 -11.86
C SER A 323 17.41 11.35 -11.80
N ARG A 324 17.43 10.18 -12.45
CA ARG A 324 18.64 9.35 -12.48
C ARG A 324 19.83 10.15 -13.03
N GLU A 325 19.61 10.98 -14.03
CA GLU A 325 20.62 11.82 -14.65
C GLU A 325 21.13 12.91 -13.70
N GLU A 326 20.23 13.58 -12.98
CA GLU A 326 20.61 14.58 -11.99
C GLU A 326 21.33 13.96 -10.80
N PHE A 327 20.90 12.77 -10.39
CA PHE A 327 21.59 12.00 -9.36
C PHE A 327 23.00 11.61 -9.82
N LEU A 328 23.15 11.14 -11.06
CA LEU A 328 24.46 10.82 -11.64
C LEU A 328 25.33 12.08 -11.78
N ALA A 329 24.78 13.20 -12.24
CA ALA A 329 25.50 14.47 -12.32
C ALA A 329 25.91 15.00 -10.93
N THR A 330 25.08 14.78 -9.92
CA THR A 330 25.40 15.12 -8.52
C THR A 330 26.51 14.21 -8.00
N MET A 331 26.47 12.90 -8.29
CA MET A 331 27.55 11.97 -7.96
C MET A 331 28.85 12.31 -8.68
N ASP A 332 28.81 12.65 -9.97
CA ASP A 332 29.99 13.05 -10.75
C ASP A 332 30.59 14.36 -10.21
N LYS A 333 29.74 15.30 -9.78
CA LYS A 333 30.16 16.52 -9.10
C LYS A 333 30.79 16.22 -7.74
N GLU A 334 30.23 15.30 -6.96
CA GLU A 334 30.79 14.88 -5.67
C GLU A 334 32.10 14.08 -5.82
N LEU A 335 32.25 13.31 -6.90
CA LEU A 335 33.46 12.53 -7.21
C LEU A 335 34.58 13.38 -7.83
N SER A 336 34.26 14.53 -8.44
CA SER A 336 35.23 15.43 -9.07
C SER A 336 35.86 16.44 -8.12
N PHE A 337 35.48 16.46 -6.83
CA PHE A 337 36.20 17.25 -5.83
C PHE A 337 37.65 16.71 -5.66
N PRO A 338 38.69 17.53 -5.91
CA PRO A 338 40.07 17.09 -5.83
C PRO A 338 40.41 16.60 -4.42
N ALA A 339 41.15 15.50 -4.34
CA ALA A 339 41.50 14.77 -3.12
C ALA A 339 42.45 15.50 -2.16
N SER A 340 42.51 16.84 -2.18
CA SER A 340 43.52 17.63 -1.47
C SER A 340 43.10 18.16 -0.10
N ASP A 341 41.97 17.72 0.46
CA ASP A 341 41.47 18.20 1.75
C ASP A 341 40.97 17.03 2.62
N ASP A 342 41.91 16.17 3.02
CA ASP A 342 41.63 14.93 3.77
C ASP A 342 41.13 15.18 5.21
N ASP A 343 41.36 16.37 5.79
CA ASP A 343 40.95 16.69 7.16
C ASP A 343 39.43 16.92 7.31
N ASN A 344 38.71 17.22 6.23
CA ASN A 344 37.24 17.40 6.26
C ASN A 344 36.45 16.15 5.86
N ARG A 345 37.09 15.10 5.33
CA ARG A 345 36.39 13.87 4.90
C ARG A 345 35.85 13.04 6.07
N GLN A 346 36.45 13.12 7.26
CA GLN A 346 36.00 12.33 8.41
C GLN A 346 34.73 12.86 9.08
N SER A 347 34.37 14.14 8.87
CA SER A 347 33.12 14.72 9.39
C SER A 347 31.93 14.55 8.44
N LEU A 348 32.19 14.45 7.12
CA LEU A 348 31.17 14.37 6.06
C LEU A 348 30.67 12.95 5.75
N PHE A 349 31.39 11.89 6.12
CA PHE A 349 30.90 10.50 6.02
C PHE A 349 29.98 10.06 7.18
N LYS A 350 29.55 10.99 8.04
CA LYS A 350 28.36 10.79 8.89
C LYS A 350 27.10 11.05 8.06
N VAL A 351 26.94 10.34 6.95
CA VAL A 351 25.62 10.21 6.33
C VAL A 351 24.75 9.52 7.36
N PRO A 352 23.65 10.14 7.82
CA PRO A 352 22.79 9.48 8.76
C PRO A 352 22.18 8.29 8.03
N THR A 353 22.47 7.09 8.52
CA THR A 353 21.70 5.88 8.22
C THR A 353 20.28 6.02 8.81
N PHE A 354 19.52 6.98 8.32
CA PHE A 354 18.05 7.04 8.32
C PHE A 354 17.62 6.03 7.23
N PHE A 355 16.68 5.10 7.36
CA PHE A 355 15.54 4.92 8.24
C PHE A 355 15.27 3.40 8.34
N PHE A 356 15.65 2.75 9.43
CA PHE A 356 14.92 1.57 9.91
C PHE A 356 14.76 1.74 11.41
N PRO A 357 13.70 2.41 11.89
CA PRO A 357 13.48 2.57 13.30
C PRO A 357 13.32 1.18 13.90
N ASN A 358 14.29 0.83 14.74
CA ASN A 358 14.25 -0.27 15.70
C ASN A 358 13.55 -1.55 15.19
N ARG A 359 14.06 -2.10 14.07
CA ARG A 359 13.55 -3.36 13.51
C ARG A 359 13.92 -4.51 14.45
N ASN A 360 12.95 -4.86 15.32
CA ASN A 360 13.00 -5.86 16.40
C ASN A 360 14.17 -6.85 16.31
N ASN A 361 14.98 -6.94 17.37
CA ASN A 361 16.06 -7.92 17.53
C ASN A 361 15.64 -9.36 17.18
N VAL A 362 14.35 -9.69 17.30
CA VAL A 362 13.74 -10.95 16.89
C VAL A 362 13.86 -11.21 15.38
N PHE A 363 13.54 -10.23 14.52
CA PHE A 363 13.69 -10.40 13.07
C PHE A 363 15.14 -10.59 12.66
N LYS A 364 16.06 -9.89 13.33
CA LYS A 364 17.51 -10.05 13.11
C LYS A 364 17.98 -11.44 13.50
N ARG A 365 17.49 -11.99 14.63
CA ARG A 365 17.77 -13.37 15.06
C ARG A 365 17.20 -14.39 14.08
N ILE A 366 15.94 -14.23 13.64
CA ILE A 366 15.29 -15.11 12.65
C ILE A 366 16.06 -15.08 11.32
N LYS A 367 16.44 -13.90 10.82
CA LYS A 367 17.22 -13.76 9.59
C LYS A 367 18.57 -14.47 9.70
N ARG A 368 19.30 -14.29 10.81
CA ARG A 368 20.58 -15.00 11.05
C ARG A 368 20.41 -16.53 11.05
N GLN A 369 19.35 -17.04 11.69
CA GLN A 369 19.06 -18.47 11.66
C GLN A 369 18.73 -18.95 10.25
N PHE A 370 17.96 -18.17 9.49
CA PHE A 370 17.65 -18.47 8.08
C PHE A 370 18.91 -18.53 7.21
N ASP A 371 19.80 -17.54 7.34
CA ASP A 371 21.05 -17.47 6.60
C ASP A 371 21.98 -18.64 6.96
N SER A 372 22.07 -18.98 8.26
CA SER A 372 22.85 -20.13 8.74
C SER A 372 22.36 -21.45 8.17
N GLN A 373 21.05 -21.72 8.20
CA GLN A 373 20.47 -22.94 7.65
C GLN A 373 20.60 -23.00 6.12
N THR A 374 20.46 -21.86 5.44
CA THR A 374 20.67 -21.78 3.99
C THR A 374 22.11 -22.10 3.63
N ASN A 375 23.09 -21.63 4.41
CA ASN A 375 24.50 -21.94 4.19
C ASN A 375 24.81 -23.42 4.45
N LYS A 376 24.19 -24.05 5.46
CA LYS A 376 24.29 -25.50 5.68
C LYS A 376 23.71 -26.30 4.51
N LEU A 377 22.56 -25.87 3.98
CA LEU A 377 21.93 -26.53 2.83
C LEU A 377 22.77 -26.37 1.56
N LYS A 378 23.35 -25.18 1.33
CA LYS A 378 24.30 -24.93 0.24
C LYS A 378 25.57 -25.78 0.38
N GLY A 379 26.07 -25.94 1.61
CA GLY A 379 27.21 -26.81 1.92
C GLY A 379 26.94 -28.28 1.64
N ALA A 380 25.68 -28.73 1.76
CA ALA A 380 25.26 -30.09 1.38
C ALA A 380 25.10 -30.30 -0.13
N GLY A 381 25.30 -29.25 -0.95
CA GLY A 381 25.30 -29.34 -2.41
C GLY A 381 23.99 -29.87 -3.00
N ARG A 382 24.11 -30.74 -4.01
CA ARG A 382 22.97 -31.28 -4.77
C ARG A 382 22.03 -32.14 -3.93
N ALA A 383 22.55 -32.86 -2.95
CA ALA A 383 21.77 -33.66 -2.01
C ALA A 383 20.84 -32.78 -1.15
N GLY A 384 21.34 -31.63 -0.69
CA GLY A 384 20.54 -30.64 0.05
C GLY A 384 19.39 -30.08 -0.80
N VAL A 385 19.64 -29.78 -2.08
CA VAL A 385 18.61 -29.30 -3.00
C VAL A 385 17.52 -30.36 -3.24
N ILE A 386 17.89 -31.63 -3.43
CA ILE A 386 16.92 -32.73 -3.57
C ILE A 386 16.08 -32.89 -2.30
N ALA A 387 16.71 -32.89 -1.12
CA ALA A 387 16.00 -33.02 0.15
C ALA A 387 15.00 -31.87 0.36
N TYR A 388 15.39 -30.64 0.04
CA TYR A 388 14.49 -29.48 0.08
C TYR A 388 13.37 -29.57 -0.96
N GLY A 389 13.68 -30.02 -2.17
CA GLY A 389 12.70 -30.26 -3.23
C GLY A 389 11.65 -31.31 -2.84
N ALA A 390 12.08 -32.45 -2.30
CA ALA A 390 11.21 -33.52 -1.83
C ALA A 390 10.32 -33.06 -0.67
N LEU A 391 10.88 -32.29 0.27
CA LEU A 391 10.11 -31.75 1.39
C LEU A 391 9.09 -30.71 0.94
N ASN A 392 9.44 -29.85 -0.02
CA ASN A 392 8.49 -28.92 -0.62
C ASN A 392 7.37 -29.67 -1.33
N PHE A 393 7.71 -30.68 -2.14
CA PHE A 393 6.72 -31.52 -2.80
C PHE A 393 5.73 -32.13 -1.79
N ALA A 394 6.24 -32.76 -0.73
CA ALA A 394 5.39 -33.36 0.31
C ALA A 394 4.50 -32.31 1.00
N TRP A 395 5.08 -31.17 1.38
CA TRP A 395 4.35 -30.09 2.05
C TRP A 395 3.25 -29.49 1.17
N TYR A 396 3.57 -29.17 -0.08
CA TYR A 396 2.62 -28.59 -1.02
C TYR A 396 1.52 -29.58 -1.39
N THR A 397 1.84 -30.87 -1.54
CA THR A 397 0.86 -31.91 -1.81
C THR A 397 -0.12 -32.06 -0.64
N LEU A 398 0.39 -32.18 0.59
CA LEU A 398 -0.44 -32.27 1.80
C LEU A 398 -1.28 -31.02 2.02
N ALA A 399 -0.70 -29.83 1.83
CA ALA A 399 -1.41 -28.55 2.00
C ALA A 399 -2.53 -28.38 0.96
N VAL A 400 -2.27 -28.72 -0.31
CA VAL A 400 -3.30 -28.69 -1.36
C VAL A 400 -4.39 -29.70 -1.05
N MET A 401 -4.08 -30.95 -0.72
CA MET A 401 -5.09 -31.97 -0.37
C MET A 401 -5.94 -31.54 0.83
N TRP A 402 -5.29 -31.04 1.90
CA TRP A 402 -5.96 -30.56 3.10
C TRP A 402 -6.89 -29.38 2.82
N GLN A 403 -6.38 -28.37 2.09
CA GLN A 403 -7.13 -27.18 1.77
C GLN A 403 -8.23 -27.47 0.75
N TRP A 404 -8.03 -28.43 -0.17
CA TRP A 404 -9.04 -28.88 -1.12
C TRP A 404 -10.27 -29.45 -0.42
N GLY A 405 -10.07 -30.24 0.64
CA GLY A 405 -11.16 -30.78 1.46
C GLY A 405 -11.94 -29.73 2.27
N ARG A 406 -11.35 -28.56 2.53
CA ARG A 406 -12.02 -27.47 3.26
C ARG A 406 -12.79 -26.50 2.37
N VAL A 407 -12.38 -26.34 1.12
CA VAL A 407 -13.11 -25.50 0.18
C VAL A 407 -14.27 -26.32 -0.35
N SER A 408 -15.49 -25.93 0.04
CA SER A 408 -16.74 -26.62 -0.26
C SER A 408 -16.80 -27.18 -1.68
N SER A 409 -17.36 -28.38 -1.83
CA SER A 409 -17.61 -29.00 -3.14
C SER A 409 -18.43 -28.06 -4.04
N ALA A 410 -18.13 -28.10 -5.33
CA ALA A 410 -18.82 -27.28 -6.31
C ALA A 410 -20.34 -27.54 -6.28
N PRO A 411 -21.19 -26.53 -6.45
CA PRO A 411 -22.57 -26.80 -6.89
C PRO A 411 -22.50 -27.52 -8.25
N VAL A 412 -23.36 -28.52 -8.45
CA VAL A 412 -23.42 -29.32 -9.68
C VAL A 412 -23.60 -28.36 -10.87
N SER A 413 -22.56 -28.27 -11.71
CA SER A 413 -22.60 -27.43 -12.91
C SER A 413 -22.90 -28.32 -14.11
N PRO A 414 -23.92 -28.03 -14.92
CA PRO A 414 -24.18 -28.80 -16.14
C PRO A 414 -22.99 -28.64 -17.11
N GLY A 415 -22.38 -29.77 -17.48
CA GLY A 415 -21.33 -29.87 -18.51
C GLY A 415 -19.88 -29.83 -18.01
N THR A 416 -19.02 -30.62 -18.67
CA THR A 416 -17.60 -30.84 -18.34
C THR A 416 -16.77 -29.54 -18.34
N ILE A 417 -17.08 -28.61 -19.25
CA ILE A 417 -16.36 -27.33 -19.36
C ILE A 417 -16.69 -26.40 -18.19
N GLY A 418 -17.94 -26.39 -17.72
CA GLY A 418 -18.37 -25.60 -16.56
C GLY A 418 -17.74 -26.10 -15.26
N ALA A 419 -17.75 -27.43 -15.06
CA ALA A 419 -17.11 -28.09 -13.92
C ALA A 419 -15.59 -27.83 -13.88
N LEU A 420 -14.91 -27.87 -15.02
CA LEU A 420 -13.47 -27.59 -15.10
C LEU A 420 -13.15 -26.13 -14.76
N LYS A 421 -13.89 -25.16 -15.32
CA LYS A 421 -13.72 -23.73 -15.00
C LYS A 421 -13.91 -23.45 -13.51
N TYR A 422 -14.90 -24.09 -12.88
CA TYR A 422 -15.10 -23.97 -11.44
C TYR A 422 -13.94 -24.58 -10.65
N SER A 423 -13.48 -25.77 -11.02
CA SER A 423 -12.36 -26.47 -10.37
C SER A 423 -11.07 -25.65 -10.43
N ILE A 424 -10.80 -24.97 -11.54
CA ILE A 424 -9.66 -24.05 -11.69
C ILE A 424 -9.79 -22.86 -10.73
N LYS A 425 -10.99 -22.26 -10.62
CA LYS A 425 -11.23 -21.15 -9.68
C LYS A 425 -11.09 -21.58 -8.22
N LYS A 426 -11.56 -22.78 -7.88
CA LYS A 426 -11.37 -23.42 -6.56
C LYS A 426 -9.88 -23.64 -6.28
N PHE A 427 -9.14 -24.17 -7.26
CA PHE A 427 -7.70 -24.35 -7.18
C PHE A 427 -6.94 -23.04 -6.95
N GLY A 428 -7.32 -21.94 -7.62
CA GLY A 428 -6.74 -20.62 -7.35
C GLY A 428 -6.89 -20.19 -5.88
N LYS A 429 -8.07 -20.41 -5.27
CA LYS A 429 -8.28 -20.13 -3.84
C LYS A 429 -7.44 -21.01 -2.93
N VAL A 430 -7.33 -22.30 -3.27
CA VAL A 430 -6.51 -23.28 -2.53
C VAL A 430 -5.03 -22.89 -2.60
N LEU A 431 -4.53 -22.47 -3.76
CA LEU A 431 -3.17 -22.00 -3.95
C LEU A 431 -2.85 -20.75 -3.13
N ILE A 432 -3.77 -19.78 -3.05
CA ILE A 432 -3.57 -18.58 -2.21
C ILE A 432 -3.40 -18.97 -0.74
N GLY A 433 -4.29 -19.84 -0.22
CA GLY A 433 -4.19 -20.32 1.16
C GLY A 433 -2.88 -21.08 1.41
N THR A 434 -2.51 -21.94 0.47
CA THR A 434 -1.25 -22.70 0.51
C THR A 434 -0.03 -21.78 0.44
N TYR A 435 -0.06 -20.73 -0.38
CA TYR A 435 1.03 -19.76 -0.47
C TYR A 435 1.27 -19.05 0.86
N VAL A 436 0.20 -18.61 1.54
CA VAL A 436 0.32 -17.96 2.85
C VAL A 436 0.90 -18.91 3.90
N GLY A 437 0.40 -20.16 3.94
CA GLY A 437 0.95 -21.20 4.84
C GLY A 437 2.43 -21.50 4.58
N SER A 438 2.86 -21.42 3.32
CA SER A 438 4.24 -21.65 2.89
C SER A 438 5.18 -20.61 3.51
N GLN A 439 4.76 -19.35 3.60
CA GLN A 439 5.61 -18.28 4.17
C GLN A 439 5.88 -18.50 5.66
N VAL A 440 4.86 -18.94 6.41
CA VAL A 440 4.99 -19.18 7.87
C VAL A 440 5.87 -20.40 8.15
N THR A 441 5.80 -21.43 7.31
CA THR A 441 6.55 -22.69 7.52
C THR A 441 7.92 -22.73 6.86
N LYS A 442 8.35 -21.65 6.20
CA LYS A 442 9.58 -21.61 5.40
C LYS A 442 10.83 -22.00 6.21
N LEU A 443 10.95 -21.49 7.44
CA LEU A 443 12.11 -21.76 8.29
C LEU A 443 12.11 -23.21 8.83
N ALA A 444 10.94 -23.74 9.17
CA ALA A 444 10.80 -25.13 9.59
C ALA A 444 11.16 -26.09 8.44
N ARG A 445 10.70 -25.81 7.21
CA ARG A 445 11.05 -26.59 6.03
C ARG A 445 12.53 -26.54 5.71
N LEU A 446 13.14 -25.36 5.78
CA LEU A 446 14.59 -25.22 5.56
C LEU A 446 15.38 -26.04 6.59
N SER A 447 14.99 -25.97 7.87
CA SER A 447 15.65 -26.72 8.95
C SER A 447 15.49 -28.24 8.78
N LEU A 448 14.29 -28.70 8.43
CA LEU A 448 14.02 -30.12 8.19
C LEU A 448 14.72 -30.64 6.93
N ALA A 449 14.86 -29.82 5.88
CA ALA A 449 15.62 -30.19 4.69
C ALA A 449 17.11 -30.38 4.98
N VAL A 450 17.69 -29.56 5.86
CA VAL A 450 19.08 -29.75 6.32
C VAL A 450 19.22 -31.10 7.05
N LEU A 451 18.25 -31.49 7.89
CA LEU A 451 18.25 -32.79 8.56
C LEU A 451 18.08 -33.97 7.59
N LEU A 452 17.31 -33.78 6.51
CA LEU A 452 17.07 -34.80 5.48
C LEU A 452 18.16 -34.87 4.40
N ALA A 453 19.14 -33.96 4.40
CA ALA A 453 20.21 -33.95 3.40
C ALA A 453 20.95 -35.30 3.24
N PRO A 454 21.28 -36.06 4.31
CA PRO A 454 21.90 -37.38 4.17
C PRO A 454 21.00 -38.40 3.46
N ILE A 455 19.68 -38.28 3.61
CA ILE A 455 18.71 -39.14 2.89
C ILE A 455 18.69 -38.77 1.41
N GLY A 456 18.76 -37.46 1.09
CA GLY A 456 18.92 -36.98 -0.27
C GLY A 456 20.18 -37.52 -0.96
N ASP A 457 21.31 -37.58 -0.24
CA ASP A 457 22.56 -38.16 -0.75
C ASP A 457 22.42 -39.66 -1.03
N ARG A 458 21.82 -40.42 -0.10
CA ARG A 458 21.54 -41.85 -0.31
C ARG A 458 20.67 -42.07 -1.55
N ALA A 459 19.59 -41.28 -1.71
CA ALA A 459 18.71 -41.39 -2.87
C ALA A 459 19.43 -41.08 -4.19
N LEU A 460 20.30 -40.07 -4.19
CA LEU A 460 21.11 -39.72 -5.35
C LEU A 460 22.09 -40.86 -5.71
N ARG A 461 22.82 -41.41 -4.73
CA ARG A 461 23.74 -42.54 -4.94
C ARG A 461 23.04 -43.81 -5.38
N SER A 462 21.88 -44.13 -4.80
CA SER A 462 21.05 -45.25 -5.24
C SER A 462 20.61 -45.10 -6.69
N THR A 463 20.25 -43.88 -7.10
CA THR A 463 19.84 -43.57 -8.48
C THR A 463 21.03 -43.69 -9.44
N GLN A 464 22.20 -43.16 -9.07
CA GLN A 464 23.43 -43.33 -9.84
C GLN A 464 23.77 -44.82 -10.04
N LYS A 465 23.73 -45.62 -8.96
CA LYS A 465 24.05 -47.06 -9.01
C LYS A 465 23.03 -47.84 -9.85
N LYS A 466 21.74 -47.53 -9.73
CA LYS A 466 20.67 -48.27 -10.41
C LYS A 466 20.63 -48.01 -11.92
N PHE A 467 20.90 -46.77 -12.35
CA PHE A 467 20.84 -46.38 -13.75
C PHE A 467 22.22 -46.26 -14.42
N ASN A 468 23.30 -46.46 -13.66
CA ASN A 468 24.69 -46.29 -14.11
C ASN A 468 24.92 -44.93 -14.80
N ILE A 469 24.47 -43.85 -14.16
CA ILE A 469 24.52 -42.48 -14.69
C ILE A 469 25.33 -41.54 -13.79
N ASN A 470 25.90 -40.51 -14.41
CA ASN A 470 26.61 -39.44 -13.70
C ASN A 470 25.69 -38.72 -12.71
N GLU A 471 26.29 -38.16 -11.66
CA GLU A 471 25.61 -37.39 -10.61
C GLU A 471 24.66 -36.32 -11.14
N SER A 472 25.11 -35.53 -12.12
CA SER A 472 24.31 -34.45 -12.70
C SER A 472 23.03 -34.99 -13.37
N ARG A 473 23.11 -36.14 -14.04
CA ARG A 473 21.95 -36.77 -14.69
C ARG A 473 21.01 -37.39 -13.66
N ALA A 474 21.55 -38.02 -12.61
CA ALA A 474 20.76 -38.55 -11.49
C ALA A 474 20.00 -37.44 -10.76
N PHE A 475 20.65 -36.30 -10.53
CA PHE A 475 20.03 -35.12 -9.91
C PHE A 475 18.85 -34.58 -10.74
N TRP A 476 19.06 -34.39 -12.05
CA TRP A 476 18.00 -33.91 -12.94
C TRP A 476 16.85 -34.91 -13.03
N LEU A 477 17.14 -36.20 -13.13
CA LEU A 477 16.13 -37.26 -13.16
C LEU A 477 15.27 -37.27 -11.88
N LEU A 478 15.88 -37.13 -10.70
CA LEU A 478 15.13 -37.05 -9.44
C LEU A 478 14.30 -35.78 -9.35
N THR A 479 14.83 -34.66 -9.82
CA THR A 479 14.14 -33.37 -9.78
C THR A 479 12.95 -33.34 -10.76
N THR A 480 13.12 -33.84 -11.98
CA THR A 480 12.03 -33.95 -12.95
C THR A 480 10.96 -34.93 -12.49
N LEU A 481 11.34 -36.03 -11.83
CA LEU A 481 10.39 -36.97 -11.21
C LEU A 481 9.57 -36.28 -10.10
N LEU A 482 10.21 -35.49 -9.23
CA LEU A 482 9.51 -34.73 -8.18
C LEU A 482 8.56 -33.68 -8.75
N ILE A 483 9.00 -32.88 -9.72
CA ILE A 483 8.15 -31.86 -10.35
C ILE A 483 7.00 -32.52 -11.12
N GLY A 484 7.31 -33.55 -11.91
CA GLY A 484 6.33 -34.29 -12.71
C GLY A 484 5.27 -34.96 -11.83
N SER A 485 5.68 -35.60 -10.73
CA SER A 485 4.74 -36.18 -9.76
C SER A 485 3.87 -35.12 -9.07
N CYS A 486 4.43 -33.94 -8.75
CA CYS A 486 3.67 -32.80 -8.22
C CYS A 486 2.55 -32.36 -9.17
N LEU A 487 2.92 -32.10 -10.42
CA LEU A 487 1.96 -31.68 -11.43
C LEU A 487 0.94 -32.79 -11.68
N GLY A 488 1.36 -34.05 -11.76
CA GLY A 488 0.48 -35.20 -11.91
C GLY A 488 -0.58 -35.29 -10.81
N VAL A 489 -0.17 -35.19 -9.54
CA VAL A 489 -1.10 -35.22 -8.40
C VAL A 489 -2.06 -34.03 -8.47
N TRP A 490 -1.58 -32.81 -8.72
CA TRP A 490 -2.43 -31.63 -8.82
C TRP A 490 -3.43 -31.72 -9.97
N THR A 491 -2.98 -32.15 -11.15
CA THR A 491 -3.86 -32.39 -12.29
C THR A 491 -4.89 -33.47 -11.98
N SER A 492 -4.51 -34.56 -11.31
CA SER A 492 -5.48 -35.61 -10.93
C SER A 492 -6.53 -35.10 -9.93
N VAL A 493 -6.16 -34.20 -9.01
CA VAL A 493 -7.11 -33.59 -8.07
C VAL A 493 -8.09 -32.69 -8.81
N ILE A 494 -7.60 -31.85 -9.72
CA ILE A 494 -8.44 -30.92 -10.49
C ILE A 494 -9.37 -31.68 -11.43
N VAL A 495 -8.83 -32.65 -12.19
CA VAL A 495 -9.61 -33.46 -13.13
C VAL A 495 -10.59 -34.37 -12.39
N GLY A 496 -10.19 -34.95 -11.26
CA GLY A 496 -11.06 -35.77 -10.42
C GLY A 496 -12.24 -34.98 -9.85
N ASP A 497 -12.00 -33.78 -9.31
CA ASP A 497 -13.06 -32.88 -8.82
C ASP A 497 -13.99 -32.43 -9.95
N ALA A 498 -13.43 -32.12 -11.12
CA ALA A 498 -14.22 -31.76 -12.30
C ALA A 498 -15.06 -32.94 -12.81
N ALA A 499 -14.50 -34.15 -12.86
CA ALA A 499 -15.20 -35.36 -13.26
C ALA A 499 -16.36 -35.66 -12.31
N LEU A 500 -16.11 -35.68 -10.99
CA LEU A 500 -17.13 -35.89 -9.97
C LEU A 500 -18.24 -34.83 -10.02
N SER A 501 -17.88 -33.56 -10.26
CA SER A 501 -18.84 -32.46 -10.38
C SER A 501 -19.66 -32.52 -11.67
N SER A 502 -19.11 -33.12 -12.74
CA SER A 502 -19.76 -33.22 -14.05
C SER A 502 -20.69 -34.44 -14.19
N VAL A 503 -20.35 -35.55 -13.52
CA VAL A 503 -21.14 -36.79 -13.56
C VAL A 503 -22.44 -36.65 -12.78
N GLY A 504 -22.62 -35.57 -12.00
CA GLY A 504 -23.83 -35.36 -11.22
C GLY A 504 -24.14 -36.60 -10.39
N THR A 505 -23.15 -37.11 -9.66
CA THR A 505 -23.31 -38.41 -8.98
C THR A 505 -24.39 -38.31 -7.91
N PHE A 506 -25.50 -38.99 -8.23
CA PHE A 506 -26.32 -39.81 -7.36
C PHE A 506 -26.75 -39.13 -6.05
N SER A 507 -27.88 -38.44 -6.15
CA SER A 507 -28.87 -38.42 -5.07
C SER A 507 -29.13 -39.86 -4.61
N MET A 508 -28.47 -40.28 -3.53
CA MET A 508 -29.05 -41.22 -2.57
C MET A 508 -29.81 -40.42 -1.53
#